data_AF-A0A967ILC3-F1
#
_entry.id   AF-A0A967ILC3-F1
#
_cell.length_a   1.000
_cell.length_b   1.000
_cell.length_c   1.000
_cell.angle_alpha   90.00
_cell.angle_beta   90.00
_cell.angle_gamma   90.00
#
_symmetry.space_group_name_H-M   'P 1'
#
loop_
_entity.id
_entity.type
_entity.pdbx_description
1 polymer ?
#
loop_
_entity_poly.entity_id
_entity_poly.type
_entity_poly.pdbx_seq_one_letter_code
_entity_poly.pdbx_strand_id
1 'polypeptide(L)' 'GQNTTQEAYAANKLFKGIIGTANVEGNPRLCMASAVGGYLNTFGADEPAGGYDDFEMADCFFIIGSNTA' A
#
# COMPACT_ATOMS: atom_id res chain seq x y z
N GLY A 1 -4.19 6.91 2.85
CA GLY A 1 -2.87 7.04 3.50
C GLY A 1 -2.73 8.29 4.35
N GLN A 2 -3.85 8.93 4.75
CA GLN A 2 -3.89 10.04 5.72
C GLN A 2 -5.16 9.88 6.54
N ASN A 3 -6.27 9.59 5.85
CA ASN A 3 -7.47 9.02 6.44
C ASN A 3 -7.14 7.70 7.14
N THR A 4 -7.84 7.46 8.25
CA THR A 4 -7.95 6.16 8.89
C THR A 4 -8.58 5.12 7.95
N THR A 5 -8.38 3.84 8.27
CA THR A 5 -8.99 2.74 7.50
C THR A 5 -10.52 2.84 7.48
N GLN A 6 -11.12 3.21 8.63
CA GLN A 6 -12.56 3.35 8.77
C GLN A 6 -13.11 4.50 7.92
N GLU A 7 -12.42 5.65 7.89
CA GLU A 7 -12.80 6.78 7.04
C GLU A 7 -12.67 6.43 5.55
N ALA A 8 -11.57 5.79 5.15
CA ALA A 8 -11.36 5.35 3.77
C ALA A 8 -12.41 4.31 3.33
N TYR A 9 -12.82 3.42 4.24
CA TYR A 9 -13.90 2.46 4.03
C TYR A 9 -15.26 3.17 3.84
N ALA A 10 -15.63 4.05 4.78
CA ALA A 10 -16.89 4.80 4.71
C ALA A 10 -16.97 5.65 3.44
N ALA A 11 -15.89 6.36 3.09
CA ALA A 11 -15.81 7.13 1.85
C ALA A 11 -15.98 6.24 0.61
N ASN A 12 -15.28 5.09 0.51
CA ASN A 12 -15.46 4.17 -0.60
C ASN A 12 -16.90 3.69 -0.74
N LYS A 13 -17.57 3.36 0.37
CA LYS A 13 -18.98 2.92 0.36
C LYS A 13 -19.92 4.04 -0.07
N LEU A 14 -19.68 5.28 0.37
CA LEU A 14 -20.44 6.45 -0.07
C LEU A 14 -20.29 6.69 -1.58
N PHE A 15 -19.05 6.80 -2.08
CA PHE A 15 -18.80 7.11 -3.48
C PHE A 15 -19.27 6.02 -4.43
N LYS A 16 -18.92 4.75 -4.14
CA LYS A 16 -19.27 3.62 -5.02
C LYS A 16 -20.71 3.14 -4.83
N GLY A 17 -21.25 3.23 -3.61
CA GLY A 17 -22.55 2.66 -3.27
C GLY A 17 -23.73 3.62 -3.35
N ILE A 18 -23.55 4.89 -2.96
CA ILE A 18 -24.63 5.89 -2.92
C ILE A 18 -24.52 6.85 -4.11
N ILE A 19 -23.34 7.45 -4.30
CA ILE A 19 -23.10 8.38 -5.43
C ILE A 19 -23.03 7.62 -6.76
N GLY A 20 -22.61 6.35 -6.73
CA GLY A 20 -22.56 5.49 -7.92
C GLY A 20 -21.38 5.80 -8.85
N THR A 21 -20.28 6.33 -8.31
CA THR A 21 -19.06 6.64 -9.10
C THR A 21 -17.88 5.77 -8.68
N ALA A 22 -17.08 5.38 -9.67
CA ALA A 22 -15.80 4.69 -9.46
C ALA A 22 -14.62 5.67 -9.31
N ASN A 23 -14.86 6.98 -9.39
CA ASN A 23 -13.84 8.02 -9.30
C ASN A 23 -13.35 8.21 -7.85
N VAL A 24 -12.61 7.24 -7.34
CA VAL A 24 -12.01 7.27 -6.00
C VAL A 24 -10.51 7.12 -6.17
N GLU A 25 -9.78 8.19 -5.82
CA GLU A 25 -8.33 8.18 -5.89
C GLU A 25 -7.68 8.69 -4.61
N GLY A 26 -6.41 8.32 -4.42
CA GLY A 26 -5.65 8.74 -3.26
C GLY A 26 -4.15 8.60 -3.43
N ASN A 27 -3.40 9.09 -2.43
CA ASN A 27 -1.94 9.06 -2.42
C ASN A 27 -1.30 7.69 -2.77
N PRO A 28 -1.86 6.52 -2.38
CA PRO A 28 -1.31 5.22 -2.75
C PRO A 28 -1.06 5.03 -4.25
N ARG A 29 -1.84 5.73 -5.11
CA ARG A 29 -1.65 5.69 -6.56
C ARG A 29 -0.27 6.18 -7.00
N LEU A 30 0.24 7.22 -6.34
CA LEU A 30 1.51 7.86 -6.70
C LEU A 30 2.69 7.22 -5.97
N CYS A 31 2.50 6.77 -4.72
CA CYS A 31 3.61 6.26 -3.92
C CYS A 31 3.83 4.74 -4.00
N MET A 32 2.79 3.93 -4.23
CA MET A 32 2.89 2.47 -4.09
C MET A 32 2.31 1.65 -5.24
N ALA A 33 1.55 2.23 -6.18
CA ALA A 33 0.84 1.46 -7.21
C ALA A 33 1.75 0.57 -8.08
N SER A 34 2.96 1.03 -8.40
CA SER A 34 3.93 0.24 -9.17
C SER A 34 4.47 -0.95 -8.37
N ALA A 35 4.76 -0.75 -7.09
CA ALA A 35 5.22 -1.83 -6.20
C ALA A 35 4.16 -2.92 -6.04
N VAL A 36 2.90 -2.53 -5.78
CA VAL A 36 1.76 -3.45 -5.68
C VAL A 36 1.60 -4.29 -6.96
N GLY A 37 1.73 -3.66 -8.13
CA GLY A 37 1.71 -4.38 -9.41
C GLY A 37 2.82 -5.46 -9.48
N GLY A 38 4.04 -5.15 -9.04
CA GLY A 38 5.13 -6.12 -8.99
C GLY A 38 4.88 -7.28 -8.02
N TYR A 39 4.40 -6.96 -6.80
CA TYR A 39 4.12 -7.97 -5.77
C TYR A 39 3.00 -8.91 -6.16
N LEU A 40 1.89 -8.41 -6.72
CA LEU A 40 0.80 -9.27 -7.16
C LEU A 40 1.24 -10.23 -8.28
N ASN A 41 2.02 -9.75 -9.25
CA ASN A 41 2.48 -10.60 -10.36
C ASN A 41 3.50 -11.68 -9.93
N THR A 42 4.27 -11.42 -8.88
CA THR A 42 5.38 -12.32 -8.46
C THR A 42 4.97 -13.21 -7.29
N PHE A 43 4.24 -12.67 -6.32
CA PHE A 43 3.94 -13.31 -5.04
C PHE A 43 2.43 -13.51 -4.79
N GLY A 44 1.55 -12.88 -5.59
CA GLY A 44 0.10 -13.00 -5.44
C GLY A 44 -0.50 -12.23 -4.26
N ALA A 45 0.29 -11.39 -3.58
CA ALA A 45 -0.14 -10.50 -2.51
C ALA A 45 0.16 -9.03 -2.88
N ASP A 46 -0.63 -8.09 -2.35
CA ASP A 46 -0.50 -6.65 -2.63
C ASP A 46 0.40 -5.91 -1.62
N GLU A 47 1.01 -6.62 -0.69
CA GLU A 47 1.85 -6.07 0.38
C GLU A 47 3.28 -6.66 0.37
N PRO A 48 4.28 -5.90 0.85
CA PRO A 48 5.63 -6.43 1.05
C PRO A 48 5.64 -7.52 2.12
N ALA A 49 6.54 -8.50 1.96
CA ALA A 49 6.75 -9.55 2.94
C ALA A 49 7.62 -9.10 4.11
N GLY A 50 7.43 -9.75 5.27
CA GLY A 50 8.21 -9.53 6.48
C GLY A 50 7.67 -8.40 7.36
N GLY A 51 8.31 -8.23 8.51
CA GLY A 51 8.02 -7.18 9.49
C GLY A 51 9.30 -6.54 10.02
N TYR A 52 9.15 -5.54 10.88
CA TYR A 52 10.32 -4.89 11.49
C TYR A 52 11.13 -5.83 12.38
N ASP A 53 10.51 -6.87 12.93
CA ASP A 53 11.18 -7.89 13.73
C ASP A 53 12.26 -8.65 12.92
N ASP A 54 12.11 -8.71 11.58
CA ASP A 54 13.11 -9.35 10.72
C ASP A 54 14.42 -8.55 10.61
N PHE A 55 14.43 -7.27 11.02
CA PHE A 55 15.63 -6.45 10.97
C PHE A 55 16.71 -6.95 11.93
N GLU A 56 16.33 -7.50 13.08
CA GLU A 56 17.28 -8.05 14.06
C GLU A 56 17.92 -9.36 13.58
N MET A 57 17.28 -10.06 12.65
CA MET A 57 17.77 -11.31 12.07
C MET A 57 18.56 -11.11 10.77
N ALA A 58 18.59 -9.89 10.22
CA ALA A 58 19.22 -9.61 8.94
C ALA A 58 20.74 -9.37 9.07
N ASP A 59 21.54 -10.18 8.38
CA ASP A 59 23.00 -10.00 8.31
C ASP A 59 23.43 -8.91 7.29
N CYS A 60 22.53 -8.55 6.37
CA CYS A 60 22.81 -7.62 5.28
C CYS A 60 21.54 -6.87 4.85
N PHE A 61 21.66 -5.56 4.65
CA PHE A 61 20.58 -4.71 4.13
C PHE A 61 20.92 -4.23 2.72
N PHE A 62 20.02 -4.50 1.77
CA PHE A 62 20.09 -3.98 0.41
C PHE A 62 19.02 -2.91 0.19
N ILE A 63 19.45 -1.66 0.06
CA ILE A 63 18.56 -0.48 0.02
C ILE A 63 18.60 0.12 -1.40
N ILE A 64 17.45 0.20 -2.07
CA ILE A 64 17.26 0.90 -3.35
C ILE A 64 16.07 1.85 -3.23
N GLY A 65 16.23 3.10 -3.69
CA GLY A 65 15.11 4.05 -3.80
C GLY A 65 14.50 4.47 -2.47
N SER A 66 15.26 4.39 -1.37
CA SER A 66 14.81 4.68 -0.01
C SER A 66 15.79 5.61 0.73
N ASN A 67 15.27 6.39 1.67
CA ASN A 67 16.04 7.24 2.59
C ASN A 67 15.60 6.96 4.03
N THR A 68 15.95 5.78 4.55
CA THR A 68 15.54 5.24 5.85
C THR A 68 16.49 5.57 7.00
N ALA A 69 17.37 6.57 6.82
CA ALA A 69 18.30 7.03 7.84
C ALA A 69 17.60 7.73 9.02
#